data_AF-A0A450W676-F1
#
_entry.id   AF-A0A450W676-F1
#
_cell.length_a   1.000
_cell.length_b   1.000
_cell.length_c   1.000
_cell.angle_alpha   90.00
_cell.angle_beta   90.00
_cell.angle_gamma   90.00
#
_symmetry.space_group_name_H-M   'P 1'
#
loop_
_entity.id
_entity.type
_entity.pdbx_description
1 polymer ?
#
loop_
_entity_poly.entity_id
_entity_poly.type
_entity_poly.pdbx_seq_one_letter_code
_entity_poly.pdbx_strand_id
1 'polypeptide(L)'
;VEEAVLALLEPLTEQVHTITSDNGKEFARHEGIAKTLNADFYFAHPHASWERGLNENTNGLIRQYFPKGSDFTKITLVETRSVMDKLNNRPRKCLGMDTPNQ
;
A
#
# COMPACT_ATOMS: atom_id res chain seq x y z
N VAL A 1 -4.30 -8.58 -8.06
CA VAL A 1 -4.13 -7.89 -6.77
C VAL A 1 -3.68 -8.85 -5.69
N GLU A 2 -4.47 -9.89 -5.37
CA GLU A 2 -4.06 -10.95 -4.42
C GLU A 2 -2.62 -11.44 -4.58
N GLU A 3 -2.22 -11.94 -5.76
CA GLU A 3 -0.84 -12.42 -6.00
C GLU A 3 0.22 -11.36 -5.69
N ALA A 4 0.00 -10.11 -6.11
CA ALA A 4 0.92 -9.01 -5.85
C ALA A 4 0.98 -8.63 -4.36
N VAL A 5 -0.15 -8.69 -3.65
CA VAL A 5 -0.22 -8.44 -2.21
C VAL A 5 0.55 -9.52 -1.46
N LEU A 6 0.33 -10.79 -1.80
CA LEU A 6 1.05 -11.91 -1.20
C LEU A 6 2.55 -11.83 -1.47
N ALA A 7 2.95 -11.60 -2.72
CA ALA A 7 4.37 -11.47 -3.09
C ALA A 7 5.10 -10.35 -2.32
N LEU A 8 4.39 -9.29 -1.91
CA LEU A 8 4.97 -8.17 -1.17
C LEU A 8 4.89 -8.35 0.36
N LEU A 9 3.83 -8.98 0.88
CA LEU A 9 3.57 -9.08 2.32
C LEU A 9 3.94 -10.42 2.94
N GLU A 10 4.07 -11.50 2.17
CA GLU A 10 4.50 -12.81 2.70
C GLU A 10 5.83 -12.73 3.47
N PRO A 11 6.86 -12.00 3.01
CA PRO A 11 8.10 -11.83 3.78
C PRO A 11 7.91 -11.11 5.13
N LEU A 12 6.77 -10.45 5.31
CA LEU A 12 6.42 -9.64 6.48
C LEU A 12 5.25 -10.24 7.28
N THR A 13 4.90 -11.51 7.03
CA THR A 13 3.72 -12.17 7.62
C THR A 13 3.68 -12.04 9.15
N GLU A 14 4.83 -12.13 9.82
CA GLU A 14 4.91 -11.99 11.29
C GLU A 14 4.55 -10.58 11.81
N GLN A 15 4.68 -9.55 10.96
CA GLN A 15 4.37 -8.16 11.30
C GLN A 15 2.99 -7.71 10.79
N VAL A 16 2.38 -8.45 9.86
CA VAL A 16 1.08 -8.12 9.28
C VAL A 16 -0.01 -8.82 10.08
N HIS A 17 -0.58 -8.12 11.07
CA HIS A 17 -1.68 -8.66 11.87
C HIS A 17 -3.06 -8.39 11.25
N THR A 18 -3.21 -7.23 10.59
CA THR A 18 -4.47 -6.81 9.98
C THR A 18 -4.22 -6.07 8.68
N ILE A 19 -5.19 -6.13 7.76
CA ILE A 19 -5.20 -5.38 6.50
C ILE A 19 -6.53 -4.68 6.37
N THR A 20 -6.53 -3.42 5.94
CA THR A 20 -7.75 -2.66 5.66
C THR A 20 -7.74 -2.14 4.23
N SER A 21 -8.78 -2.43 3.44
CA SER A 21 -8.93 -1.90 2.07
C SER A 21 -10.22 -1.09 1.90
N ASP A 22 -10.39 -0.48 0.73
CA ASP A 22 -11.70 -0.01 0.29
C ASP A 22 -12.53 -1.18 -0.27
N ASN A 23 -13.79 -0.91 -0.61
CA ASN A 23 -14.70 -1.88 -1.21
C ASN A 23 -14.45 -2.11 -2.72
N GLY A 24 -13.22 -1.93 -3.20
CA GLY A 24 -12.83 -2.21 -4.57
C GLY A 24 -13.00 -3.69 -4.93
N LYS A 25 -13.51 -3.97 -6.13
CA LYS A 25 -13.75 -5.36 -6.61
C LYS A 25 -12.47 -6.15 -6.76
N GLU A 26 -11.33 -5.48 -6.93
CA GLU A 26 -10.02 -6.09 -6.98
C GLU A 26 -9.63 -6.80 -5.67
N PHE A 27 -10.28 -6.47 -4.55
CA PHE A 27 -10.14 -7.12 -3.24
C PHE A 27 -11.21 -8.17 -2.97
N ALA A 28 -12.00 -8.59 -3.97
CA ALA A 28 -13.03 -9.62 -3.78
C ALA A 28 -12.47 -10.98 -3.30
N ARG A 29 -11.15 -11.22 -3.43
CA ARG A 29 -10.46 -12.42 -2.91
C ARG A 29 -9.70 -12.16 -1.61
N HIS A 30 -10.13 -11.17 -0.81
CA HIS A 30 -9.51 -10.82 0.46
C HIS A 30 -9.39 -11.99 1.44
N GLU A 31 -10.33 -12.95 1.42
CA GLU A 31 -10.27 -14.15 2.27
C GLU A 31 -9.02 -15.01 2.00
N GLY A 32 -8.60 -15.12 0.73
CA GLY A 32 -7.37 -15.82 0.35
C GLY A 32 -6.13 -15.12 0.88
N ILE A 33 -6.11 -13.78 0.79
CA ILE A 33 -5.03 -12.94 1.32
C ILE A 33 -4.92 -13.10 2.84
N ALA A 34 -6.05 -12.94 3.55
CA ALA A 34 -6.15 -13.06 4.99
C ALA A 34 -5.65 -14.42 5.49
N LYS A 35 -6.08 -15.49 4.83
CA LYS A 35 -5.68 -16.85 5.18
C LYS A 35 -4.18 -17.09 5.00
N THR A 36 -3.61 -16.70 3.86
CA THR A 36 -2.19 -16.93 3.57
C THR A 36 -1.29 -16.12 4.51
N LEU A 37 -1.68 -14.88 4.82
CA LEU A 37 -0.93 -14.00 5.72
C LEU A 37 -1.26 -14.21 7.21
N ASN A 38 -2.18 -15.13 7.54
CA ASN A 38 -2.68 -15.33 8.90
C ASN A 38 -3.07 -14.00 9.59
N ALA A 39 -3.78 -13.15 8.86
CA ALA A 39 -4.12 -11.77 9.25
C ALA A 39 -5.61 -11.51 9.08
N ASP A 40 -6.17 -10.63 9.91
CA ASP A 40 -7.56 -10.19 9.74
C ASP A 40 -7.69 -9.18 8.59
N PHE A 41 -8.80 -9.21 7.86
CA PHE A 41 -9.03 -8.30 6.74
C PHE A 41 -10.32 -7.51 6.95
N TYR A 42 -10.21 -6.19 6.89
CA TYR A 42 -11.29 -5.24 7.10
C TYR A 42 -11.54 -4.36 5.87
N PHE A 43 -12.73 -3.79 5.81
CA PHE A 43 -13.13 -2.84 4.78
C PHE A 43 -13.53 -1.52 5.42
N ALA A 44 -13.08 -0.41 4.82
CA ALA A 44 -13.58 0.91 5.17
C ALA A 44 -15.09 1.01 4.86
N HIS A 45 -15.81 1.81 5.64
CA HIS A 45 -17.23 2.03 5.43
C HIS A 45 -17.49 2.65 4.05
N PRO A 46 -18.64 2.35 3.41
CA PRO A 46 -19.02 2.98 2.15
C PRO A 46 -18.97 4.52 2.26
N HIS A 47 -18.34 5.16 1.27
CA HIS A 47 -18.15 6.61 1.20
C HIS A 47 -17.33 7.24 2.34
N ALA A 48 -16.59 6.44 3.13
CA ALA A 48 -15.77 6.92 4.25
C ALA A 48 -14.27 6.96 3.91
N SER A 49 -13.89 7.74 2.90
CA SER A 49 -12.47 7.83 2.47
C SER A 49 -11.50 8.31 3.56
N TRP A 50 -12.01 9.05 4.56
CA TRP A 50 -11.22 9.53 5.70
C TRP A 50 -10.69 8.41 6.61
N GLU A 51 -11.34 7.23 6.62
CA GLU A 51 -10.86 6.06 7.38
C GLU A 51 -9.54 5.50 6.83
N ARG A 52 -9.14 5.96 5.64
CA ARG A 52 -7.87 5.61 5.00
C ARG A 52 -7.04 6.85 4.66
N GLY A 53 -7.07 7.88 5.50
CA GLY A 53 -6.36 9.14 5.25
C GLY A 53 -4.87 8.95 4.93
N LEU A 54 -4.21 7.96 5.54
CA LEU A 54 -2.81 7.62 5.24
C LEU A 54 -2.62 7.07 3.81
N ASN A 55 -3.54 6.25 3.31
CA ASN A 55 -3.47 5.70 1.95
C ASN A 55 -3.59 6.83 0.93
N GLU A 56 -4.52 7.77 1.12
CA GLU A 56 -4.69 8.92 0.23
C GLU A 56 -3.47 9.85 0.24
N ASN A 57 -2.91 10.12 1.42
CA ASN A 57 -1.66 10.87 1.53
C ASN A 57 -0.49 10.16 0.80
N THR A 58 -0.38 8.84 0.95
CA THR A 58 0.66 8.03 0.31
C THR A 58 0.49 8.00 -1.21
N ASN A 59 -0.74 7.87 -1.71
CA ASN A 59 -1.06 8.00 -3.13
C ASN A 59 -0.63 9.35 -3.69
N GLY A 60 -0.87 10.44 -2.94
CA GLY A 60 -0.41 11.78 -3.32
C GLY A 60 1.10 11.89 -3.47
N LEU A 61 1.87 11.20 -2.62
CA LEU A 61 3.33 11.16 -2.69
C LEU A 61 3.82 10.35 -3.90
N ILE A 62 3.19 9.20 -4.19
CA ILE A 62 3.50 8.40 -5.38
C ILE A 62 3.24 9.22 -6.66
N ARG A 63 2.17 10.03 -6.67
CA ARG A 63 1.83 10.92 -7.80
C ARG A 63 2.84 12.04 -8.05
N GLN A 64 3.76 12.34 -7.12
CA GLN A 64 4.89 13.25 -7.39
C GLN A 64 5.89 12.64 -8.38
N TYR A 65 5.96 11.31 -8.46
CA TYR A 65 6.84 10.57 -9.37
C TYR A 65 6.10 10.08 -10.63
N PHE A 66 4.82 9.76 -10.50
CA PHE A 66 3.96 9.36 -11.62
C PHE A 66 2.74 10.28 -11.73
N PRO A 67 2.90 11.47 -12.34
CA PRO A 67 1.85 12.47 -12.43
C PRO A 67 0.54 11.96 -13.02
N LYS A 68 -0.54 12.71 -12.82
CA LYS A 68 -1.83 12.39 -13.44
C LYS A 68 -1.67 12.35 -14.97
N GLY A 69 -2.19 11.30 -15.60
CA GLY A 69 -2.06 11.07 -17.04
C GLY A 69 -0.85 10.19 -17.42
N SER A 70 0.01 9.82 -16.48
CA SER A 70 1.02 8.78 -16.71
C SER A 70 0.36 7.46 -17.07
N ASP A 71 0.87 6.81 -18.11
CA ASP A 71 0.48 5.46 -18.52
C ASP A 71 1.20 4.44 -17.63
N PHE A 72 0.47 3.85 -16.70
CA PHE A 72 1.03 2.91 -15.73
C PHE A 72 1.47 1.58 -16.36
N THR A 73 1.07 1.29 -17.61
CA THR A 73 1.55 0.10 -18.34
C THR A 73 3.01 0.24 -18.80
N LYS A 74 3.53 1.47 -18.86
CA LYS A 74 4.91 1.77 -19.25
C LYS A 74 5.86 1.88 -18.07
N ILE A 75 5.33 1.90 -16.86
CA ILE A 75 6.14 1.98 -15.63
C ILE A 75 6.74 0.61 -15.35
N THR A 76 8.06 0.55 -15.30
CA THR A 76 8.78 -0.69 -15.01
C THR A 76 8.76 -1.02 -13.52
N LEU A 77 9.01 -2.29 -13.18
CA LEU A 77 9.23 -2.71 -11.80
C LEU A 77 10.44 -2.01 -11.17
N VAL A 78 11.47 -1.69 -11.97
CA VAL A 78 12.66 -0.98 -11.50
C VAL A 78 12.31 0.44 -11.08
N GLU A 79 11.51 1.16 -11.87
CA GLU A 79 11.03 2.50 -11.51
C GLU A 79 10.13 2.46 -10.27
N THR A 80 9.22 1.49 -10.21
CA THR A 80 8.35 1.28 -9.05
C THR A 80 9.16 1.07 -7.76
N ARG A 81 10.17 0.20 -7.80
CA ARG A 81 11.08 -0.04 -6.67
C ARG A 81 11.88 1.20 -6.30
N SER A 82 12.42 1.92 -7.28
CA SER A 82 13.16 3.17 -7.03
C SER A 82 12.30 4.22 -6.30
N VAL A 83 11.02 4.34 -6.66
CA VAL A 83 10.08 5.24 -5.98
C VAL A 83 9.77 4.74 -4.57
N MET A 84 9.53 3.44 -4.39
CA MET A 84 9.31 2.82 -3.08
C MET A 84 10.49 3.09 -2.13
N ASP A 85 11.72 2.84 -2.58
CA ASP A 85 12.92 3.09 -1.79
C ASP A 85 13.06 4.56 -1.39
N LYS A 86 12.80 5.48 -2.32
CA LYS A 86 12.81 6.93 -2.02
C LYS A 86 11.77 7.30 -0.97
N LEU A 87 10.57 6.73 -1.03
CA LEU A 87 9.49 7.03 -0.09
C LEU A 87 9.73 6.43 1.30
N ASN A 88 10.33 5.24 1.38
CA ASN A 88 10.66 4.56 2.62
C ASN A 88 11.91 5.15 3.30
N ASN A 89 12.77 5.83 2.55
CA ASN A 89 13.91 6.59 3.09
C ASN A 89 13.65 8.11 3.18
N ARG A 90 12.39 8.54 3.00
CA ARG A 90 12.02 9.96 3.11
C ARG A 90 11.62 10.29 4.56
N PRO A 91 12.31 11.25 5.23
CA PRO A 91 11.94 11.75 6.55
C PRO A 91 10.47 12.16 6.65
N ARG A 92 9.79 11.74 7.73
CA ARG A 92 8.38 12.06 7.98
C ARG A 92 8.24 12.87 9.26
N LYS A 93 7.53 14.00 9.17
CA LYS A 93 7.22 14.83 10.35
C LYS A 93 6.46 14.05 11.43
N CYS A 94 5.58 13.13 11.04
CA CYS A 94 4.83 12.28 11.99
C CYS A 94 5.71 11.24 12.70
N LEU A 95 6.93 10.98 12.19
CA LEU A 95 7.93 10.12 12.80
C LEU A 95 9.06 10.92 13.45
N GLY A 96 8.85 12.20 13.78
CA GLY A 96 9.90 13.02 14.38
C GLY A 96 11.08 13.33 13.44
N MET A 97 10.87 13.28 12.13
CA MET A 97 11.88 13.38 11.06
C MET A 97 12.68 12.09 10.80
N ASP A 98 12.32 10.97 11.43
CA ASP A 98 12.81 9.66 11.00
C ASP A 98 12.14 9.20 9.70
N THR A 99 12.75 8.20 9.07
CA THR A 99 12.30 7.54 7.85
C THR A 99 11.50 6.28 8.20
N PRO A 100 10.54 5.87 7.35
CA PRO A 100 9.80 4.61 7.55
C PRO A 100 10.65 3.34 7.66
N ASN A 101 11.92 3.36 7.23
CA ASN A 101 12.85 2.22 7.31
C ASN A 101 13.60 2.10 8.64
N GLN A 102 13.45 3.07 9.56
CA GLN A 102 14.09 3.06 10.89
C GLN A 102 13.14 2.50 11.94
#